data_AF-A0A954LQ85-F1
#
_entry.id   AF-A0A954LQ85-F1
#
_cell.length_a   1.000
_cell.length_b   1.000
_cell.length_c   1.000
_cell.angle_alpha   90.00
_cell.angle_beta   90.00
_cell.angle_gamma   90.00
#
_symmetry.space_group_name_H-M   'P 1'
#
loop_
_entity.id
_entity.type
_entity.pdbx_description
1 polymer ?
#
loop_
_entity_poly.entity_id
_entity_poly.type
_entity_poly.pdbx_seq_one_letter_code
_entity_poly.pdbx_strand_id
1 'polypeptide(L)' 'MSVPEHVKKTWIEVQRKYEHPVNAIGVKIDSTDSRTLKVWREEGLDKFVKK' A
#
# COMPACT_ATOMS: atom_id res chain seq x y z
N MET A 1 -2.11 12.80 -8.10
CA MET A 1 -1.30 13.30 -6.97
C MET A 1 -0.24 12.25 -6.73
N SER A 2 1.05 12.58 -6.90
CA SER A 2 2.11 11.62 -6.57
C SER A 2 2.27 11.54 -5.06
N VAL A 3 2.31 10.32 -4.53
CA VAL A 3 2.65 10.09 -3.11
C VAL A 3 4.12 10.51 -2.92
N PRO A 4 4.46 11.29 -1.88
CA PRO A 4 5.84 11.65 -1.62
C PRO A 4 6.75 10.42 -1.50
N GLU A 5 7.97 10.47 -2.05
CA GLU A 5 8.86 9.30 -2.10
C GLU A 5 9.20 8.71 -0.73
N HIS A 6 9.30 9.56 0.31
CA HIS A 6 9.55 9.11 1.68
C HIS A 6 8.38 8.26 2.20
N VAL A 7 7.14 8.68 1.93
CA VAL A 7 5.93 7.92 2.29
C VAL A 7 5.91 6.60 1.53
N LYS A 8 6.26 6.60 0.23
CA LYS A 8 6.30 5.38 -0.58
C LYS A 8 7.29 4.36 -0.03
N LYS A 9 8.50 4.78 0.37
CA LYS A 9 9.51 3.90 0.98
C LYS A 9 8.96 3.25 2.26
N THR A 10 8.44 4.06 3.18
CA THR A 10 7.81 3.55 4.41
C THR A 10 6.65 2.62 4.11
N TRP A 11 5.81 2.97 3.14
CA TRP A 11 4.66 2.16 2.74
C TRP A 11 5.10 0.79 2.19
N ILE A 12 6.15 0.71 1.38
CA ILE A 12 6.72 -0.56 0.90
C ILE A 12 7.20 -1.40 2.08
N GLU A 13 7.95 -0.81 3.02
CA GLU A 13 8.45 -1.53 4.20
C GLU A 13 7.34 -2.07 5.09
N VAL A 14 6.27 -1.28 5.24
CA VAL A 14 5.08 -1.67 5.97
C VAL A 14 4.34 -2.79 5.22
N GLN A 15 4.09 -2.64 3.91
CA GLN A 15 3.39 -3.64 3.08
C GLN A 15 4.06 -5.02 3.12
N ARG A 16 5.40 -5.08 3.15
CA ARG A 16 6.15 -6.35 3.26
C ARG A 16 5.88 -7.14 4.53
N LYS A 17 5.38 -6.49 5.58
CA LYS A 17 5.05 -7.13 6.85
C LYS A 17 3.66 -7.76 6.84
N TYR A 18 2.83 -7.44 5.84
CA TYR A 18 1.43 -7.88 5.76
C TYR A 18 1.16 -8.70 4.50
N GLU A 19 0.31 -9.70 4.66
CA GLU A 19 -0.16 -10.63 3.60
C GLU A 19 -1.38 -10.07 2.85
N HIS A 20 -1.80 -8.86 3.19
CA HIS A 20 -2.98 -8.19 2.66
C HIS A 20 -2.64 -6.74 2.31
N PRO A 21 -3.42 -6.09 1.43
CA PRO A 21 -3.21 -4.69 1.09
C PRO A 21 -3.37 -3.80 2.33
N VAL A 22 -2.34 -3.01 2.63
CA VAL A 22 -2.35 -2.00 3.69
C VAL A 22 -2.09 -0.62 3.09
N ASN A 23 -2.57 0.42 3.76
CA ASN A 23 -2.31 1.81 3.38
C ASN A 23 -0.94 2.29 3.92
N ALA A 24 -0.59 3.54 3.64
CA ALA A 24 0.72 4.11 3.99
C ALA A 24 1.01 4.15 5.51
N ILE A 25 -0.02 3.99 6.35
CA ILE A 25 0.10 3.95 7.82
C ILE A 25 0.00 2.52 8.37
N GLY A 26 -0.10 1.50 7.50
CA GLY A 26 -0.15 0.09 7.89
C GLY A 26 -1.52 -0.42 8.32
N VAL A 27 -2.58 0.33 8.03
CA VAL A 27 -3.96 -0.12 8.25
C VAL A 27 -4.41 -0.89 7.01
N LYS A 28 -5.02 -2.05 7.22
CA LYS A 28 -5.61 -2.86 6.15
C LYS A 28 -6.57 -2.01 5.31
N ILE A 29 -6.37 -2.02 3.99
CA ILE A 29 -7.28 -1.35 3.07
C ILE A 29 -8.53 -2.22 2.97
N ASP A 30 -9.67 -1.61 3.28
CA ASP A 30 -10.96 -2.27 3.12
C ASP A 30 -11.29 -2.49 1.63
N SER A 31 -12.01 -3.55 1.30
CA SER A 31 -12.40 -3.84 -0.08
C SER A 31 -13.35 -2.79 -0.67
N THR A 32 -14.05 -2.03 0.18
CA THR A 32 -14.91 -0.91 -0.22
C THR A 32 -14.14 0.37 -0.51
N ASP A 33 -12.90 0.51 -0.02
CA ASP A 33 -12.05 1.67 -0.28
C ASP A 33 -11.29 1.51 -1.61
N SER A 34 -12.08 1.67 -2.68
CA SER A 34 -11.61 1.60 -4.06
C SER A 34 -10.57 2.67 -4.41
N ARG A 35 -10.56 3.81 -3.73
CA ARG A 35 -9.60 4.90 -4.00
C ARG A 35 -8.22 4.52 -3.49
N THR A 36 -8.13 4.10 -2.22
CA THR A 36 -6.85 3.70 -1.63
C THR A 36 -6.32 2.43 -2.27
N LEU A 37 -7.19 1.46 -2.61
CA LEU A 37 -6.81 0.27 -3.37
C LEU A 37 -6.25 0.61 -4.75
N LYS A 38 -6.85 1.58 -5.45
CA LYS A 38 -6.38 2.01 -6.76
C LYS A 38 -4.99 2.63 -6.67
N VAL A 39 -4.79 3.58 -5.75
CA VAL A 39 -3.47 4.20 -5.51
C VAL A 39 -2.44 3.14 -5.14
N TRP A 40 -2.80 2.20 -4.27
CA TRP A 40 -1.92 1.12 -3.85
C TRP A 40 -1.44 0.24 -5.03
N ARG A 41 -2.33 -0.08 -5.97
CA ARG A 41 -1.97 -0.80 -7.20
C ARG A 41 -1.15 0.06 -8.16
N GLU A 42 -1.54 1.31 -8.37
CA GLU A 42 -0.83 2.26 -9.26
C GLU A 42 0.61 2.50 -8.78
N GLU A 43 0.82 2.56 -7.47
CA GLU A 43 2.14 2.70 -6.86
C GLU A 43 2.97 1.40 -6.90
N GLY A 44 2.36 0.27 -7.29
CA GLY A 44 3.02 -1.02 -7.47
C GLY A 44 3.25 -1.79 -6.16
N LEU A 45 2.49 -1.49 -5.11
CA LEU A 45 2.68 -2.08 -3.78
C LEU A 45 2.27 -3.54 -3.68
N ASP A 46 1.41 -3.99 -4.60
CA ASP A 46 0.98 -5.38 -4.79
C ASP A 46 2.16 -6.37 -4.89
N LYS A 47 3.26 -5.94 -5.51
CA LYS A 47 4.48 -6.77 -5.66
C LYS A 47 5.19 -7.06 -4.35
N PHE A 48 4.90 -6.31 -3.30
CA PHE A 48 5.54 -6.42 -1.99
C PHE A 48 4.64 -7.07 -0.95
N VAL A 49 3.44 -7.54 -1.32
CA VAL A 49 2.61 -8.38 -0.46
C VAL A 49 3.37 -9.67 -0.17
N LYS A 50 3.43 -10.03 1.12
CA LYS A 50 4.05 -11.29 1.54
C LYS A 50 3.21 -12.46 1.00
N LYS A 51 3.86 -13.38 0.28
CA LYS A 51 3.26 -14.63 -0.21
C LYS A 51 3.37 -15.73 0.84
#